data_AF-V5H601-F1
#
_entry.id   AF-V5H601-F1
#
_cell.length_a   1.000
_cell.length_b   1.000
_cell.length_c   1.000
_cell.angle_alpha   90.00
_cell.angle_beta   90.00
_cell.angle_gamma   90.00
#
_symmetry.space_group_name_H-M   'P 1'
#
loop_
_entity.id
_entity.type
_entity.pdbx_description
1 polymer ?
#
loop_
_entity_poly.entity_id
_entity_poly.type
_entity_poly.pdbx_seq_one_letter_code
_entity_poly.pdbx_strand_id
1 'polypeptide(L)'
;KFPWEKADITDSRFNEFLDWQKRKTTRTPREFKRFTPRLLRMMRRLMEPKPSKRYPVTEVNKYYGDRWLMVRSPRTSKVSEVWDTVAQEQRLGEELMSYSNSMEQRIHKWILS
;
A
#
# COMPACT_ATOMS: atom_id res chain seq x y z
N LYS A 1 10.30 -12.94 12.47
CA LYS A 1 11.62 -12.29 12.71
C LYS A 1 11.48 -10.81 12.37
N PHE A 2 11.92 -9.91 13.26
CA PHE A 2 11.85 -8.47 13.04
C PHE A 2 12.93 -7.98 12.05
N PRO A 3 12.73 -6.81 11.43
CA PRO A 3 13.70 -6.25 10.48
C PRO A 3 15.08 -5.95 11.10
N TRP A 4 15.10 -5.67 12.40
CA TRP A 4 16.28 -5.44 13.25
C TRP A 4 15.96 -5.92 14.68
N GLU A 5 16.98 -6.10 15.52
CA GLU A 5 16.84 -6.39 16.95
C GLU A 5 16.74 -5.11 17.77
N LYS A 6 17.50 -4.08 17.41
CA LYS A 6 17.48 -2.77 18.08
C LYS A 6 17.36 -1.64 17.06
N ALA A 7 16.62 -0.59 17.42
CA ALA A 7 16.43 0.60 16.60
C ALA A 7 17.46 1.68 16.94
N ASP A 8 18.73 1.29 17.00
CA ASP A 8 19.86 2.18 17.34
C ASP A 8 21.07 1.89 16.44
N ILE A 9 22.10 2.73 16.56
CA ILE A 9 23.32 2.66 15.74
C ILE A 9 24.16 1.40 16.00
N THR A 10 23.86 0.61 17.02
CA THR A 10 24.59 -0.64 17.33
C THR A 10 24.10 -1.80 16.47
N ASP A 11 22.87 -1.74 15.94
CA ASP A 11 22.33 -2.77 15.06
C ASP A 11 22.68 -2.48 13.58
N SER A 12 23.45 -3.40 12.98
CA SER A 12 23.87 -3.29 11.58
C SER A 12 22.70 -3.30 10.59
N ARG A 13 21.60 -4.02 10.89
CA ARG A 13 20.40 -4.05 10.04
C ARG A 13 19.63 -2.74 10.12
N PHE A 14 19.62 -2.11 11.30
CA PHE A 14 19.04 -0.77 11.44
C PHE A 14 19.87 0.27 10.70
N ASN A 15 21.20 0.20 10.79
CA ASN A 15 22.08 1.09 10.01
C ASN A 15 21.89 0.92 8.50
N GLU A 16 21.77 -0.32 7.99
CA GLU A 16 21.45 -0.54 6.56
C GLU A 16 20.14 0.13 6.17
N PHE A 17 19.11 0.02 7.03
CA PHE A 17 17.85 0.73 6.84
C PHE A 17 18.03 2.26 6.83
N LEU A 18 18.80 2.82 7.77
CA LEU A 18 19.03 4.27 7.86
C LEU A 18 19.75 4.82 6.64
N ASP A 19 20.80 4.15 6.17
CA ASP A 19 21.53 4.58 4.99
C ASP A 19 20.67 4.49 3.74
N TRP A 20 19.87 3.42 3.62
CA TRP A 20 18.87 3.33 2.58
C TRP A 20 17.89 4.48 2.69
N GLN A 21 17.27 4.72 3.85
CA GLN A 21 16.25 5.75 4.11
C GLN A 21 16.75 7.17 3.83
N LYS A 22 18.03 7.45 4.12
CA LYS A 22 18.72 8.72 3.80
C LYS A 22 19.17 8.85 2.34
N ARG A 23 18.87 7.87 1.48
CA ARG A 23 19.29 7.81 0.06
C ARG A 23 20.81 7.75 -0.13
N LYS A 24 21.57 7.32 0.88
CA LYS A 24 23.01 7.09 0.73
C LYS A 24 23.32 5.83 -0.08
N THR A 25 22.38 4.90 -0.12
CA THR A 25 22.44 3.72 -0.98
C THR A 25 21.15 3.55 -1.76
N THR A 26 21.27 3.08 -3.00
CA THR A 26 20.15 2.63 -3.83
C THR A 26 19.72 1.21 -3.49
N ARG A 27 20.54 0.46 -2.73
CA ARG A 27 20.27 -0.93 -2.36
C ARG A 27 19.20 -1.01 -1.28
N THR A 28 18.09 -1.69 -1.58
CA THR A 28 17.04 -1.97 -0.59
C THR A 28 17.52 -2.97 0.47
N PRO A 29 17.32 -2.71 1.77
CA PRO A 29 17.72 -3.60 2.85
C PRO A 29 17.05 -4.97 2.72
N ARG A 30 17.75 -6.03 3.15
CA ARG A 30 17.35 -7.43 2.92
C ARG A 30 15.90 -7.72 3.31
N GLU A 31 15.50 -7.28 4.50
CA GLU A 31 14.16 -7.56 5.05
C GLU A 31 13.04 -6.83 4.29
N PHE A 32 13.37 -5.71 3.67
CA PHE A 32 12.45 -4.84 2.93
C PHE A 32 12.35 -5.20 1.45
N LYS A 33 13.28 -6.01 0.91
CA LYS A 33 13.27 -6.38 -0.51
C LYS A 33 11.93 -7.00 -0.95
N ARG A 34 11.17 -7.62 -0.05
CA ARG A 34 9.89 -8.29 -0.35
C ARG A 34 8.73 -7.34 -0.66
N PHE A 35 8.84 -6.07 -0.32
CA PHE A 35 7.77 -5.10 -0.46
C PHE A 35 7.75 -4.43 -1.83
N THR A 36 6.57 -3.96 -2.25
CA THR A 36 6.44 -3.19 -3.49
C THR A 36 7.15 -1.84 -3.37
N PRO A 37 7.66 -1.26 -4.49
CA PRO A 37 8.28 0.07 -4.47
C PRO A 37 7.38 1.15 -3.86
N ARG A 38 6.06 1.03 -4.07
CA ARG A 38 5.08 1.97 -3.52
C ARG A 38 5.01 1.93 -2.00
N LEU A 39 4.96 0.73 -1.41
CA LEU A 39 5.02 0.54 0.04
C LEU A 39 6.37 0.99 0.62
N LEU A 40 7.48 0.68 -0.07
CA LEU A 40 8.81 1.11 0.36
C LEU A 40 8.93 2.63 0.45
N ARG A 41 8.33 3.38 -0.48
CA ARG A 41 8.26 4.84 -0.39
C ARG A 41 7.53 5.30 0.86
N MET A 42 6.40 4.68 1.21
CA MET A 42 5.67 5.01 2.44
C MET A 42 6.52 4.73 3.68
N MET A 43 7.09 3.54 3.77
CA MET A 43 7.88 3.08 4.93
C MET A 43 9.06 4.01 5.23
N ARG A 44 9.77 4.50 4.20
CA ARG A 44 10.87 5.47 4.38
C ARG A 44 10.45 6.75 5.09
N ARG A 45 9.21 7.18 4.87
CA ARG A 45 8.72 8.45 5.41
C ARG A 45 8.05 8.28 6.78
N LEU A 46 7.39 7.14 7.03
CA LEU A 46 6.78 6.82 8.32
C LEU A 46 7.81 6.38 9.37
N MET A 47 8.86 5.69 8.97
CA MET A 47 9.90 5.18 9.86
C MET A 47 11.10 6.13 9.97
N GLU A 48 10.86 7.44 9.80
CA GLU A 48 11.88 8.46 10.01
C GLU A 48 12.27 8.51 11.51
N PRO A 49 13.57 8.38 11.84
CA PRO A 49 14.04 8.42 13.22
C PRO A 49 13.75 9.75 13.91
N LYS A 50 13.88 10.88 13.19
CA LYS A 50 13.59 12.20 13.74
C LYS A 50 12.08 12.44 13.78
N PRO A 51 11.43 12.55 14.95
CA PRO A 51 9.97 12.70 15.03
C PRO A 51 9.45 13.91 14.24
N SER A 52 10.20 15.02 14.24
CA SER A 52 9.86 16.25 13.51
C SER A 52 9.85 16.11 11.98
N LYS A 53 10.52 15.10 11.43
CA LYS A 53 10.56 14.81 9.99
C LYS A 53 9.64 13.64 9.61
N ARG A 54 8.99 13.02 10.58
CA ARG A 54 8.11 11.87 10.37
C ARG A 54 6.78 12.36 9.83
N TYR A 55 6.27 11.68 8.81
CA TYR A 55 4.93 12.01 8.31
C TYR A 55 3.84 11.53 9.27
N PRO A 56 2.65 12.18 9.23
CA PRO A 56 1.51 11.73 10.00
C PRO A 56 1.11 10.32 9.58
N VAL A 57 0.61 9.55 10.55
CA VAL A 57 0.16 8.17 10.35
C VAL A 57 -1.00 8.09 9.35
N THR A 58 -1.77 9.17 9.19
CA THR A 58 -2.89 9.27 8.23
C THR A 58 -2.45 9.09 6.78
N GLU A 59 -1.16 9.27 6.45
CA GLU A 59 -0.63 8.97 5.11
C GLU A 59 -0.83 7.50 4.70
N VAL A 60 -0.93 6.58 5.67
CA VAL A 60 -1.21 5.15 5.41
C VAL A 60 -2.51 4.97 4.63
N ASN A 61 -3.48 5.87 4.80
CA ASN A 61 -4.77 5.80 4.14
C ASN A 61 -4.67 5.77 2.61
N LYS A 62 -3.62 6.38 2.05
CA LYS A 62 -3.35 6.43 0.60
C LYS A 62 -2.91 5.08 0.00
N TYR A 63 -2.65 4.09 0.85
CA TYR A 63 -2.03 2.82 0.48
C TYR A 63 -2.89 1.59 0.85
N TYR A 64 -4.11 1.78 1.37
CA TYR A 64 -4.98 0.66 1.78
C TYR A 64 -5.33 -0.29 0.63
N GLY A 65 -5.60 0.25 -0.55
CA GLY A 65 -5.91 -0.56 -1.74
C GLY A 65 -4.68 -1.08 -2.50
N ASP A 66 -3.47 -0.77 -2.05
CA ASP A 66 -2.25 -1.16 -2.77
C ASP A 66 -1.81 -2.59 -2.40
N ARG A 67 -1.20 -3.28 -3.36
CA ARG A 67 -0.43 -4.49 -3.06
C ARG A 67 0.84 -4.14 -2.28
N TRP A 68 1.00 -4.78 -1.13
CA TRP A 68 2.12 -4.52 -0.23
C TRP A 68 3.35 -5.39 -0.52
N LEU A 69 3.15 -6.62 -0.95
CA LEU A 69 4.22 -7.58 -1.24
C LEU A 69 4.42 -7.73 -2.75
N MET A 70 5.67 -7.94 -3.17
CA MET A 70 5.97 -8.32 -4.55
C MET A 70 5.58 -9.78 -4.77
N VAL A 71 4.96 -10.05 -5.92
CA VAL A 71 4.71 -11.41 -6.39
C VAL A 71 6.05 -12.02 -6.79
N ARG A 72 6.49 -13.08 -6.10
CA ARG A 72 7.82 -13.68 -6.28
C ARG A 72 7.79 -15.13 -6.76
N SER A 73 6.61 -15.73 -6.88
CA SER A 73 6.42 -17.15 -7.21
C SER A 73 5.08 -17.39 -7.93
N PRO A 74 4.97 -18.39 -8.82
CA PRO A 74 3.69 -18.82 -9.41
C PRO A 74 2.59 -19.11 -8.38
N ARG A 75 2.97 -19.60 -7.19
CA ARG A 75 2.03 -19.85 -6.09
C ARG A 75 1.48 -18.55 -5.48
N THR A 76 2.30 -17.51 -5.43
CA THR A 76 1.87 -16.15 -5.03
C THR A 76 1.18 -15.40 -6.17
N SER A 77 1.40 -15.80 -7.42
CA SER A 77 0.71 -15.23 -8.59
C SER A 77 -0.78 -15.59 -8.56
N LYS A 78 -1.13 -16.84 -8.28
CA LYS A 78 -2.54 -17.26 -8.11
C LYS A 78 -3.25 -16.46 -7.03
N VAL A 79 -2.58 -16.21 -5.90
CA VAL A 79 -3.13 -15.37 -4.84
C VAL A 79 -3.32 -13.93 -5.34
N SER A 80 -2.35 -13.39 -6.10
CA SER A 80 -2.52 -12.07 -6.71
C SER A 80 -3.71 -12.00 -7.66
N GLU A 81 -3.87 -12.99 -8.53
CA GLU A 81 -5.00 -13.08 -9.47
C GLU A 81 -6.33 -13.01 -8.72
N VAL A 82 -6.47 -13.74 -7.61
CA VAL A 82 -7.67 -13.68 -6.77
C VAL A 82 -7.93 -12.28 -6.23
N TRP A 83 -6.91 -11.58 -5.72
CA TRP A 83 -7.09 -10.20 -5.22
C TRP A 83 -7.42 -9.21 -6.34
N ASP A 84 -6.84 -9.39 -7.52
CA ASP A 84 -7.11 -8.56 -8.69
C ASP A 84 -8.55 -8.77 -9.18
N THR A 85 -9.06 -10.01 -9.15
CA THR A 85 -10.47 -10.34 -9.44
C THR A 85 -11.42 -9.72 -8.42
N VAL A 86 -11.17 -9.88 -7.12
CA VAL A 86 -12.01 -9.28 -6.06
C VAL A 86 -12.07 -7.76 -6.19
N ALA A 87 -10.95 -7.11 -6.51
CA ALA A 87 -10.91 -5.66 -6.73
C ALA A 87 -11.70 -5.22 -7.98
N GLN A 88 -11.75 -6.05 -9.03
CA GLN A 88 -12.59 -5.79 -10.21
C GLN A 88 -14.08 -5.97 -9.90
N GLU A 89 -14.46 -7.02 -9.18
CA GLU A 89 -15.84 -7.27 -8.78
C GLU A 89 -16.39 -6.16 -7.89
N GLN A 90 -15.61 -5.66 -6.93
CA GLN A 90 -16.00 -4.53 -6.08
C GLN A 90 -16.27 -3.27 -6.91
N ARG A 91 -15.39 -2.95 -7.87
CA ARG A 91 -15.57 -1.78 -8.76
C ARG A 91 -16.81 -1.92 -9.64
N LEU A 92 -17.03 -3.10 -10.20
CA LEU A 92 -18.21 -3.37 -11.00
C LEU A 92 -19.49 -3.26 -10.16
N GLY A 93 -19.46 -3.72 -8.90
CA GLY A 93 -20.56 -3.56 -7.96
C GLY A 93 -20.87 -2.08 -7.67
N GLU A 94 -19.85 -1.26 -7.39
CA GLU A 94 -20.02 0.18 -7.20
C GLU A 94 -20.60 0.88 -8.45
N GLU A 95 -20.13 0.50 -9.64
CA GLU A 95 -20.60 1.05 -10.91
C GLU A 95 -22.07 0.68 -11.20
N LEU A 96 -22.45 -0.59 -10.97
CA LEU A 96 -23.83 -1.06 -11.14
C LEU A 96 -24.78 -0.38 -10.15
N MET A 97 -24.36 -0.20 -8.89
CA MET A 97 -25.14 0.53 -7.89
C MET A 97 -25.34 1.99 -8.29
N SER A 98 -24.28 2.66 -8.79
CA SER A 98 -24.38 4.02 -9.33
C SER A 98 -25.35 4.10 -10.53
N TYR A 99 -25.30 3.12 -11.43
CA TYR A 99 -26.20 3.05 -12.58
C TYR A 99 -27.66 2.86 -12.16
N SER A 100 -27.92 1.93 -11.23
CA SER A 100 -29.26 1.69 -10.68
C SER A 100 -29.83 2.95 -10.04
N ASN A 101 -29.06 3.61 -9.18
CA ASN A 101 -29.46 4.86 -8.53
C ASN A 101 -29.78 5.96 -9.55
N SER A 102 -28.96 6.10 -10.60
CA SER A 102 -29.20 7.07 -11.68
C SER A 102 -30.49 6.76 -12.47
N MET A 103 -30.74 5.48 -12.75
CA MET A 103 -31.96 5.01 -13.43
C MET A 103 -33.20 5.31 -12.59
N GLU A 104 -33.19 5.01 -11.29
CA GLU A 104 -34.29 5.31 -10.36
C GLU A 104 -34.60 6.81 -10.30
N GLN A 105 -33.57 7.66 -10.24
CA GLN A 105 -33.75 9.12 -10.28
C GLN A 105 -34.42 9.59 -11.58
N ARG A 106 -34.03 9.02 -12.72
CA ARG A 106 -34.64 9.35 -14.02
C ARG A 106 -36.11 8.95 -14.08
N ILE A 107 -36.45 7.76 -13.57
CA ILE A 107 -37.82 7.26 -13.49
C ILE A 107 -38.65 8.14 -12.56
N HIS A 108 -38.14 8.45 -11.37
CA HIS A 108 -38.84 9.31 -10.41
C HIS A 108 -39.10 10.71 -10.96
N LYS A 109 -38.12 11.29 -11.68
CA LYS A 109 -38.30 12.57 -12.36
C LYS A 109 -39.37 12.51 -13.46
N TRP A 110 -39.44 11.41 -14.21
CA TRP A 110 -40.43 11.20 -15.26
C TRP A 110 -41.86 11.08 -14.72
N ILE A 111 -42.05 10.42 -13.58
CA ILE A 111 -43.37 10.26 -12.94
C ILE A 111 -43.90 11.59 -12.38
N LEU A 112 -43.01 12.50 -11.96
CA LEU A 112 -43.39 13.79 -11.36
C LEU A 112 -43.52 14.95 -12.36
N SER A 113 -43.32 14.70 -13.67
CA SER A 113 -43.52 15.68 -14.75
C SER A 113 -44.88 15.51 -15.41
#